data_AF-A0A4S8QJF2-F1
#
_entry.id   AF-A0A4S8QJF2-F1
#
_cell.length_a   1.000
_cell.length_b   1.000
_cell.length_c   1.000
_cell.angle_alpha   90.00
_cell.angle_beta   90.00
_cell.angle_gamma   90.00
#
_symmetry.space_group_name_H-M   'P 1'
#
loop_
_entity.id
_entity.type
_entity.pdbx_description
1 polymer ?
#
loop_
_entity_poly.entity_id
_entity_poly.type
_entity_poly.pdbx_seq_one_letter_code
_entity_poly.pdbx_strand_id
1 'polypeptide(L)'
;MSTFLGPINEEASMLLPTVIDNRARLEPDRLFCVLIKSDKEAGITNSMVSYGDYANSINRCAWWIEQTLGKGSGLDTLGYLGPPDFRYTIVALAAAKTNRKWKLPGRTDDIIVLLNGVDINPLLMEGILMSHPKVVAVFLTGTGQVKSAWLIEVVHPPQNEEETTSLVEELWPTVEKANDTTYRTEGKVSKDRIISTSKDKPMLRAGNGSIQRKFTLVEFRQELDALCE
;
A
#
# COMPACT_ATOMS: atom_id res chain seq x y z
N MET A 1 23.73 13.88 -41.06
CA MET A 1 22.60 13.58 -40.15
C MET A 1 22.58 14.67 -39.09
N SER A 2 21.74 15.70 -39.27
CA SER A 2 21.56 16.76 -38.29
C SER A 2 20.60 16.28 -37.21
N THR A 3 21.06 16.30 -35.97
CA THR A 3 20.26 16.03 -34.78
C THR A 3 19.28 17.18 -34.61
N PHE A 4 17.98 16.92 -34.84
CA PHE A 4 16.91 17.84 -34.49
C PHE A 4 16.80 17.88 -32.95
N LEU A 5 17.52 18.81 -32.33
CA LEU A 5 17.18 19.28 -30.99
C LEU A 5 15.95 20.18 -31.16
N GLY A 6 14.76 19.62 -30.96
CA GLY A 6 13.54 20.41 -30.80
C GLY A 6 13.71 21.42 -29.65
N PRO A 7 12.92 22.51 -29.62
CA PRO A 7 13.04 23.53 -28.58
C PRO A 7 12.98 22.88 -27.20
N ILE A 8 13.79 23.40 -26.27
CA ILE A 8 13.74 23.05 -24.85
C ILE A 8 12.27 23.13 -24.42
N ASN A 9 11.69 22.00 -24.03
CA ASN A 9 10.27 21.87 -23.73
C ASN A 9 9.89 22.93 -22.68
N GLU A 10 9.17 24.00 -23.06
CA GLU A 10 8.83 25.12 -22.16
C GLU A 10 8.09 24.65 -20.91
N GLU A 11 7.38 23.52 -20.98
CA GLU A 11 6.75 22.88 -19.83
C GLU A 11 7.75 22.40 -18.76
N ALA A 12 9.00 22.08 -19.14
CA ALA A 12 10.00 21.52 -18.23
C ALA A 12 10.50 22.51 -17.17
N SER A 13 10.32 23.81 -17.40
CA SER A 13 10.66 24.88 -16.43
C SER A 13 9.46 25.34 -15.60
N MET A 14 8.26 24.83 -15.89
CA MET A 14 7.04 25.22 -15.19
C MET A 14 6.80 24.38 -13.93
N LEU A 15 6.14 24.97 -12.94
CA LEU A 15 5.60 24.21 -11.81
C LEU A 15 4.51 23.27 -12.31
N LEU A 16 4.44 22.07 -11.74
CA LEU A 16 3.46 21.05 -12.14
C LEU A 16 1.99 21.53 -12.12
N PRO A 17 1.53 22.33 -11.12
CA PRO A 17 0.20 22.94 -11.17
C PRO A 17 -0.04 23.79 -12.42
N THR A 18 0.97 24.56 -12.87
CA THR A 18 0.89 25.41 -14.05
C THR A 18 0.78 24.60 -15.33
N VAL A 19 1.54 23.50 -15.44
CA VAL A 19 1.44 22.57 -16.59
C VAL A 19 0.03 21.98 -16.67
N ILE A 20 -0.53 21.54 -15.54
CA ILE A 20 -1.87 20.96 -15.48
C ILE A 20 -2.94 21.99 -15.88
N ASP A 21 -2.86 23.22 -15.35
CA ASP A 21 -3.80 24.29 -15.68
C ASP A 21 -3.70 24.69 -17.16
N ASN A 22 -2.49 24.73 -17.74
CA ASN A 22 -2.28 25.00 -19.15
C ASN A 22 -2.90 23.91 -20.03
N ARG A 23 -2.68 22.63 -19.70
CA ARG A 23 -3.26 21.50 -20.45
C ARG A 23 -4.78 21.48 -20.32
N ALA A 24 -5.34 21.75 -19.13
CA ALA A 24 -6.77 21.86 -18.94
C ALA A 24 -7.39 23.04 -19.73
N ARG A 25 -6.63 24.12 -19.95
CA ARG A 25 -7.07 25.26 -20.77
C ARG A 25 -7.00 24.99 -22.27
N LEU A 26 -5.92 24.34 -22.73
CA LEU A 26 -5.67 24.11 -24.16
C LEU A 26 -6.37 22.86 -24.70
N GLU A 27 -6.44 21.80 -23.88
CA GLU A 27 -6.97 20.49 -24.24
C GLU A 27 -7.82 19.91 -23.08
N PRO A 28 -8.94 20.56 -22.70
CA PRO A 28 -9.73 20.20 -21.52
C PRO A 28 -10.19 18.73 -21.52
N ASP A 29 -10.61 18.22 -22.68
CA ASP A 29 -11.17 16.87 -22.83
C ASP A 29 -10.09 15.79 -22.98
N ARG A 30 -8.81 16.16 -23.04
CA ARG A 30 -7.71 15.20 -23.17
C ARG A 30 -7.69 14.30 -21.95
N LEU A 31 -7.61 12.99 -22.20
CA LEU A 31 -7.56 11.98 -21.14
C LEU A 31 -6.33 12.19 -20.25
N PHE A 32 -6.56 12.32 -18.95
CA PHE A 32 -5.50 12.33 -17.93
C PHE A 32 -5.28 10.93 -17.38
N CYS A 33 -6.35 10.27 -16.89
CA CYS A 33 -6.28 8.90 -16.40
C CYS A 33 -7.62 8.16 -16.54
N VAL A 34 -7.59 6.84 -16.35
CA VAL A 34 -8.77 6.00 -16.22
C VAL A 34 -8.79 5.41 -14.81
N LEU A 35 -9.86 5.67 -14.07
CA LEU A 35 -10.08 5.07 -12.76
C LEU A 35 -10.84 3.77 -12.96
N ILE A 36 -10.23 2.68 -12.50
CA ILE A 36 -10.83 1.35 -12.51
C ILE A 36 -11.52 1.15 -11.17
N LYS A 37 -12.84 0.93 -11.18
CA LYS A 37 -13.63 0.59 -10.01
C LYS A 37 -14.11 -0.83 -10.16
N SER A 38 -13.79 -1.69 -9.18
CA SER A 38 -14.44 -2.98 -9.07
C SER A 38 -15.79 -2.80 -8.37
N ASP A 39 -16.86 -3.01 -9.10
CA ASP A 39 -18.21 -3.11 -8.55
C ASP A 39 -18.53 -4.60 -8.33
N LYS A 40 -19.08 -4.94 -7.16
CA LYS A 40 -19.43 -6.32 -6.81
C LYS A 40 -20.62 -6.85 -7.62
N GLU A 41 -21.47 -5.97 -8.16
CA GLU A 41 -22.69 -6.31 -8.91
C GLU A 41 -22.56 -6.01 -10.40
N ALA A 42 -21.85 -4.93 -10.79
CA ALA A 42 -21.73 -4.49 -12.18
C ALA A 42 -20.41 -4.88 -12.88
N GLY A 43 -19.47 -5.52 -12.17
CA GLY A 43 -18.15 -5.86 -12.70
C GLY A 43 -17.17 -4.67 -12.70
N ILE A 44 -16.18 -4.69 -13.60
CA ILE A 44 -15.18 -3.62 -13.68
C ILE A 44 -15.76 -2.42 -14.43
N THR A 45 -15.93 -1.30 -13.72
CA THR A 45 -16.35 -0.02 -14.33
C THR A 45 -15.15 0.91 -14.47
N ASN A 46 -15.07 1.60 -15.61
CA ASN A 46 -14.01 2.55 -15.90
C ASN A 46 -14.57 3.97 -15.89
N SER A 47 -13.98 4.86 -15.10
CA SER A 47 -14.28 6.30 -15.14
C SER A 47 -13.11 7.02 -15.82
N MET A 48 -13.35 7.57 -17.01
CA MET A 48 -12.38 8.41 -17.70
C MET A 48 -12.31 9.77 -17.00
N VAL A 49 -11.10 10.24 -16.72
CA VAL A 49 -10.84 11.54 -16.09
C VAL A 49 -10.05 12.39 -17.08
N SER A 50 -10.63 13.51 -17.49
CA SER A 50 -9.97 14.47 -18.38
C SER A 50 -9.03 15.42 -17.63
N TYR A 51 -8.18 16.16 -18.35
CA TYR A 51 -7.38 17.24 -17.74
C TYR A 51 -8.26 18.33 -17.14
N GLY A 52 -9.41 18.64 -17.76
CA GLY A 52 -10.41 19.56 -17.22
C GLY A 52 -10.96 19.08 -15.86
N ASP A 53 -11.36 17.80 -15.76
CA ASP A 53 -11.84 17.21 -14.50
C ASP A 53 -10.76 17.24 -13.42
N TYR A 54 -9.52 16.92 -13.80
CA TYR A 54 -8.40 16.86 -12.86
C TYR A 54 -8.05 18.24 -12.31
N ALA A 55 -7.91 19.25 -13.19
CA ALA A 55 -7.64 20.63 -12.78
C ALA A 55 -8.77 21.19 -11.90
N ASN A 56 -10.03 20.93 -12.26
CA ASN A 56 -11.18 21.34 -11.46
C ASN A 56 -11.21 20.67 -10.08
N SER A 57 -10.82 19.39 -9.99
CA SER A 57 -10.72 18.67 -8.73
C SER A 57 -9.64 19.27 -7.81
N ILE A 58 -8.48 19.61 -8.37
CA ILE A 58 -7.39 20.31 -7.64
C ILE A 58 -7.87 21.68 -7.17
N ASN A 59 -8.49 22.47 -8.05
CA ASN A 59 -8.96 23.82 -7.73
C ASN A 59 -10.03 23.80 -6.63
N ARG A 60 -10.97 22.85 -6.71
CA ARG A 60 -11.99 22.67 -5.67
C ARG A 60 -11.37 22.26 -4.34
N CYS A 61 -10.39 21.37 -4.35
CA CYS A 61 -9.66 20.97 -3.15
C CYS A 61 -8.88 22.15 -2.53
N ALA A 62 -8.20 22.95 -3.35
CA ALA A 62 -7.51 24.16 -2.90
C ALA A 62 -8.47 25.16 -2.25
N TRP A 63 -9.62 25.40 -2.88
CA TRP A 63 -10.69 26.25 -2.32
C TRP A 63 -11.17 25.74 -0.96
N TRP A 64 -11.44 24.44 -0.86
CA TRP A 64 -11.87 23.84 0.40
C TRP A 64 -10.80 23.96 1.50
N ILE A 65 -9.52 23.78 1.17
CA ILE A 65 -8.41 23.96 2.11
C ILE A 65 -8.37 25.40 2.65
N GLU A 66 -8.43 26.41 1.77
CA GLU A 66 -8.39 27.81 2.22
C GLU A 66 -9.63 28.19 3.03
N GLN A 67 -10.81 27.68 2.67
CA GLN A 67 -12.02 27.90 3.46
C GLN A 67 -11.93 27.28 4.86
N THR A 68 -11.26 26.13 4.98
CA THR A 68 -11.21 25.37 6.23
C THR A 68 -10.07 25.83 7.14
N LEU A 69 -8.89 26.12 6.56
CA LEU A 69 -7.65 26.37 7.28
C LEU A 69 -7.12 27.81 7.13
N GLY A 70 -7.77 28.64 6.32
CA GLY A 70 -7.32 30.00 5.99
C GLY A 70 -6.14 30.04 5.02
N LYS A 71 -5.62 31.25 4.76
CA LYS A 71 -4.48 31.47 3.86
C LYS A 71 -3.19 30.87 4.42
N GLY A 72 -2.40 30.23 3.56
CA GLY A 72 -1.15 29.57 3.95
C GLY A 72 0.00 30.53 4.22
N SER A 73 0.79 30.23 5.25
CA SER A 73 2.01 30.99 5.58
C SER A 73 3.25 30.58 4.77
N GLY A 74 3.19 29.50 3.98
CA GLY A 74 4.36 28.90 3.32
C GLY A 74 5.15 27.91 4.18
N LEU A 75 4.91 27.88 5.49
CA LEU A 75 5.53 26.93 6.43
C LEU A 75 4.55 25.85 6.91
N ASP A 76 3.25 26.13 6.83
CA ASP A 76 2.20 25.18 7.23
C ASP A 76 2.30 23.92 6.36
N THR A 77 2.29 22.75 7.03
CA THR A 77 2.40 21.46 6.36
C THR A 77 1.06 20.73 6.39
N LEU A 78 0.55 20.39 5.22
CA LEU A 78 -0.66 19.60 5.04
C LEU A 78 -0.31 18.12 4.88
N GLY A 79 -1.03 17.26 5.59
CA GLY A 79 -1.03 15.82 5.37
C GLY A 79 -2.45 15.34 5.07
N TYR A 80 -2.60 14.49 4.07
CA TYR A 80 -3.84 13.78 3.78
C TYR A 80 -3.71 12.34 4.23
N LEU A 81 -4.72 11.85 4.93
CA LEU A 81 -4.77 10.49 5.42
C LEU A 81 -6.00 9.81 4.81
N GLY A 82 -5.79 8.88 3.88
CA GLY A 82 -6.86 8.17 3.19
C GLY A 82 -6.37 7.05 2.28
N PRO A 83 -7.27 6.41 1.52
CA PRO A 83 -6.91 5.33 0.61
C PRO A 83 -5.88 5.76 -0.44
N PRO A 84 -4.93 4.87 -0.80
CA PRO A 84 -3.69 5.09 -1.55
C PRO A 84 -3.94 5.31 -3.06
N ASP A 85 -4.81 6.24 -3.39
CA ASP A 85 -5.23 6.48 -4.77
C ASP A 85 -4.82 7.87 -5.27
N PHE A 86 -5.27 8.20 -6.48
CA PHE A 86 -4.95 9.46 -7.15
C PHE A 86 -5.36 10.72 -6.36
N ARG A 87 -6.18 10.63 -5.30
CA ARG A 87 -6.48 11.77 -4.43
C ARG A 87 -5.24 12.35 -3.77
N TYR A 88 -4.21 11.53 -3.50
CA TYR A 88 -2.94 12.05 -2.97
C TYR A 88 -2.30 13.07 -3.91
N THR A 89 -2.43 12.92 -5.24
CA THR A 89 -1.90 13.91 -6.19
C THR A 89 -2.75 15.17 -6.22
N ILE A 90 -4.08 15.05 -6.10
CA ILE A 90 -4.99 16.19 -5.98
C ILE A 90 -4.63 17.04 -4.77
N VAL A 91 -4.49 16.42 -3.59
CA VAL A 91 -4.23 17.15 -2.35
C VAL A 91 -2.81 17.74 -2.34
N ALA A 92 -1.81 17.02 -2.85
CA ALA A 92 -0.45 17.54 -2.97
C ALA A 92 -0.39 18.81 -3.85
N LEU A 93 -1.09 18.81 -4.99
CA LEU A 93 -1.15 19.97 -5.89
C LEU A 93 -1.99 21.11 -5.31
N ALA A 94 -3.07 20.80 -4.60
CA ALA A 94 -3.87 21.79 -3.88
C ALA A 94 -3.07 22.44 -2.73
N ALA A 95 -2.23 21.68 -2.02
CA ALA A 95 -1.30 22.24 -1.02
C ALA A 95 -0.32 23.22 -1.68
N ALA A 96 0.24 22.88 -2.85
CA ALA A 96 1.09 23.80 -3.60
C ALA A 96 0.35 25.09 -4.01
N LYS A 97 -0.90 24.97 -4.49
CA LYS A 97 -1.73 26.13 -4.87
C LYS A 97 -2.13 27.02 -3.68
N THR A 98 -2.12 26.49 -2.47
CA THR A 98 -2.50 27.21 -1.24
C THR A 98 -1.31 27.63 -0.38
N ASN A 99 -0.10 27.67 -0.98
CA ASN A 99 1.15 28.06 -0.33
C ASN A 99 1.45 27.23 0.94
N ARG A 100 1.36 25.90 0.82
CA ARG A 100 1.61 24.94 1.90
C ARG A 100 2.59 23.86 1.49
N LYS A 101 3.32 23.36 2.48
CA LYS A 101 4.14 22.15 2.33
C LYS A 101 3.24 20.93 2.34
N TRP A 102 3.61 19.92 1.57
CA TRP A 102 2.93 18.63 1.58
C TRP A 102 3.79 17.61 2.30
N LYS A 103 3.18 16.83 3.20
CA LYS A 103 3.81 15.66 3.81
C LYS A 103 2.92 14.46 3.57
N LEU A 104 3.49 13.40 3.01
CA LEU A 104 2.84 12.10 2.92
C LEU A 104 2.90 11.45 4.32
N PRO A 105 1.78 11.32 5.07
CA PRO A 105 1.82 10.84 6.45
C PRO A 105 1.99 9.32 6.57
N GLY A 106 2.08 8.62 5.44
CA GLY A 106 2.03 7.15 5.36
C GLY A 106 0.67 6.67 4.88
N ARG A 107 0.52 5.35 4.77
CA ARG A 107 -0.73 4.71 4.35
C ARG A 107 -1.54 4.34 5.59
N THR A 108 -2.86 4.48 5.51
CA THR A 108 -3.79 3.98 6.55
C THR A 108 -4.17 2.52 6.37
N ASP A 109 -3.91 1.96 5.20
CA ASP A 109 -4.25 0.59 4.90
C ASP A 109 -3.18 -0.38 5.40
N ASP A 110 -3.53 -1.66 5.41
CA ASP A 110 -2.67 -2.75 5.84
C ASP A 110 -1.77 -3.27 4.70
N ILE A 111 -1.48 -2.47 3.66
CA ILE A 111 -0.63 -2.93 2.55
C ILE A 111 0.82 -3.11 3.01
N ILE A 112 1.37 -4.27 2.68
CA ILE A 112 2.78 -4.60 2.89
C ILE A 112 3.57 -4.09 1.69
N VAL A 113 4.50 -3.16 1.92
CA VAL A 113 5.36 -2.57 0.88
C VAL A 113 6.77 -3.15 1.01
N LEU A 114 7.14 -3.99 0.05
CA LEU A 114 8.49 -4.57 -0.03
C LEU A 114 9.51 -3.56 -0.56
N LEU A 115 10.80 -3.76 -0.28
CA LEU A 115 11.90 -2.88 -0.75
C LEU A 115 12.03 -2.83 -2.27
N ASN A 116 11.57 -3.86 -2.97
CA ASN A 116 11.53 -3.90 -4.44
C ASN A 116 10.34 -3.11 -5.03
N GLY A 117 9.54 -2.43 -4.20
CA GLY A 117 8.39 -1.64 -4.62
C GLY A 117 7.13 -2.46 -4.92
N VAL A 118 7.09 -3.73 -4.50
CA VAL A 118 5.90 -4.57 -4.60
C VAL A 118 4.98 -4.31 -3.42
N ASP A 119 3.76 -3.89 -3.74
CA ASP A 119 2.67 -3.70 -2.79
C ASP A 119 1.82 -4.98 -2.71
N ILE A 120 1.66 -5.53 -1.51
CA ILE A 120 0.84 -6.70 -1.25
C ILE A 120 -0.34 -6.30 -0.37
N ASN A 121 -1.56 -6.61 -0.80
CA ASN A 121 -2.74 -6.51 0.05
C ASN A 121 -2.91 -7.82 0.84
N PRO A 122 -2.61 -7.86 2.14
CA PRO A 122 -2.57 -9.12 2.87
C PRO A 122 -3.96 -9.64 3.24
N LEU A 123 -5.01 -8.82 3.16
CA LEU A 123 -6.33 -9.15 3.70
C LEU A 123 -6.90 -10.47 3.16
N LEU A 124 -6.83 -10.66 1.84
CA LEU A 124 -7.32 -11.89 1.22
C LEU A 124 -6.41 -13.08 1.50
N MET A 125 -5.09 -12.86 1.47
CA MET A 125 -4.08 -13.90 1.76
C MET A 125 -4.25 -14.43 3.18
N GLU A 126 -4.35 -13.52 4.15
CA GLU A 126 -4.56 -13.83 5.56
C GLU A 126 -5.90 -14.52 5.77
N GLY A 127 -6.97 -14.06 5.12
CA GLY A 127 -8.29 -14.71 5.17
C GLY A 127 -8.25 -16.17 4.69
N ILE A 128 -7.44 -16.48 3.66
CA ILE A 128 -7.26 -17.85 3.18
C ILE A 128 -6.52 -18.70 4.21
N LEU A 129 -5.41 -18.22 4.76
CA LEU A 129 -4.67 -18.98 5.79
C LEU A 129 -5.48 -19.15 7.08
N MET A 130 -6.22 -18.12 7.50
CA MET A 130 -7.11 -18.17 8.66
C MET A 130 -8.23 -19.22 8.49
N SER A 131 -8.55 -19.66 7.27
CA SER A 131 -9.54 -20.71 7.04
C SER A 131 -9.01 -22.13 7.35
N HIS A 132 -7.71 -22.28 7.56
CA HIS A 132 -7.10 -23.57 7.86
C HIS A 132 -7.37 -23.98 9.33
N PRO A 133 -7.85 -25.22 9.61
CA PRO A 133 -8.27 -25.64 10.95
C PRO A 133 -7.20 -25.54 12.04
N LYS A 134 -5.92 -25.62 11.67
CA LYS A 134 -4.80 -25.52 12.62
C LYS A 134 -4.37 -24.09 12.93
N VAL A 135 -4.85 -23.08 12.19
CA VAL A 135 -4.42 -21.68 12.33
C VAL A 135 -5.36 -20.94 13.28
N VAL A 136 -4.80 -20.38 14.35
CA VAL A 136 -5.51 -19.57 15.34
C VAL A 136 -5.43 -18.09 15.00
N ALA A 137 -4.27 -17.66 14.50
CA ALA A 137 -4.02 -16.31 14.05
C ALA A 137 -2.91 -16.33 13.01
N VAL A 138 -2.98 -15.42 12.04
CA VAL A 138 -1.91 -15.22 11.07
C VAL A 138 -1.89 -13.76 10.63
N PHE A 139 -0.71 -13.25 10.35
CA PHE A 139 -0.58 -12.06 9.52
C PHE A 139 0.67 -12.11 8.64
N LEU A 140 0.59 -11.44 7.50
CA LEU A 140 1.70 -11.28 6.59
C LEU A 140 2.60 -10.14 7.06
N THR A 141 3.91 -10.33 6.97
CA THR A 141 4.93 -9.31 7.23
C THR A 141 5.87 -9.17 6.04
N GLY A 142 6.71 -8.12 6.05
CA GLY A 142 7.66 -7.83 4.97
C GLY A 142 7.84 -6.35 4.66
N THR A 143 7.15 -5.45 5.37
CA THR A 143 7.29 -4.01 5.11
C THR A 143 8.73 -3.58 5.32
N GLY A 144 9.34 -3.00 4.28
CA GLY A 144 10.75 -2.63 4.31
C GLY A 144 11.73 -3.80 4.19
N GLN A 145 11.26 -4.98 3.75
CA GLN A 145 12.08 -6.16 3.44
C GLN A 145 12.03 -6.51 1.95
N VAL A 146 13.01 -7.29 1.46
CA VAL A 146 13.05 -7.72 0.05
C VAL A 146 11.94 -8.73 -0.27
N LYS A 147 11.55 -9.56 0.70
CA LYS A 147 10.50 -10.60 0.57
C LYS A 147 9.58 -10.61 1.78
N SER A 148 8.32 -10.97 1.56
CA SER A 148 7.33 -11.17 2.61
C SER A 148 7.54 -12.49 3.36
N ALA A 149 7.00 -12.59 4.57
CA ALA A 149 7.02 -13.78 5.41
C ALA A 149 5.68 -13.95 6.14
N TRP A 150 5.34 -15.19 6.47
CA TRP A 150 4.19 -15.52 7.31
C TRP A 150 4.60 -15.63 8.77
N LEU A 151 3.86 -14.98 9.67
CA LEU A 151 3.89 -15.30 11.09
C LEU A 151 2.56 -15.96 11.47
N ILE A 152 2.61 -17.23 11.88
CA ILE A 152 1.44 -18.08 12.08
C ILE A 152 1.37 -18.56 13.53
N GLU A 153 0.25 -18.34 14.19
CA GLU A 153 -0.10 -18.94 15.46
C GLU A 153 -0.99 -20.15 15.21
N VAL A 154 -0.58 -21.32 15.71
CA VAL A 154 -1.29 -22.59 15.51
C VAL A 154 -1.81 -23.17 16.81
N VAL A 155 -2.85 -23.99 16.74
CA VAL A 155 -3.50 -24.62 17.91
C VAL A 155 -2.51 -25.46 18.72
N HIS A 156 -1.60 -26.16 18.03
CA HIS A 156 -0.55 -26.98 18.64
C HIS A 156 0.80 -26.54 18.08
N PRO A 157 1.49 -25.61 18.76
CA PRO A 157 2.81 -25.13 18.35
C PRO A 157 3.84 -26.27 18.24
N PRO A 158 4.62 -26.33 17.14
CA PRO A 158 5.66 -27.34 17.00
C PRO A 158 6.73 -27.17 18.07
N GLN A 159 7.25 -28.28 18.60
CA GLN A 159 8.28 -28.29 19.66
C GLN A 159 9.69 -28.50 19.12
N ASN A 160 9.81 -28.97 17.88
CA ASN A 160 11.08 -29.31 17.24
C ASN A 160 11.05 -28.97 15.74
N GLU A 161 12.22 -29.05 15.09
CA GLU A 161 12.37 -28.75 13.67
C GLU A 161 11.62 -29.72 12.75
N GLU A 162 11.46 -30.98 13.16
CA GLU A 162 10.74 -31.99 12.39
C GLU A 162 9.22 -31.69 12.34
N GLU A 163 8.63 -31.36 13.49
CA GLU A 163 7.25 -30.89 13.60
C GLU A 163 7.04 -29.57 12.86
N THR A 164 8.02 -28.67 12.89
CA THR A 164 7.97 -27.42 12.14
C THR A 164 7.93 -27.68 10.64
N THR A 165 8.79 -28.58 10.15
CA THR A 165 8.82 -28.99 8.74
C THR A 165 7.50 -29.64 8.33
N SER A 166 6.98 -30.55 9.16
CA SER A 166 5.69 -31.21 8.92
C SER A 166 4.53 -30.21 8.88
N LEU A 167 4.52 -29.22 9.79
CA LEU A 167 3.53 -28.16 9.80
C LEU A 167 3.59 -27.30 8.54
N VAL A 168 4.79 -26.92 8.10
CA VAL A 168 4.99 -26.14 6.87
C VAL A 168 4.48 -26.92 5.66
N GLU A 169 4.80 -28.20 5.54
CA GLU A 169 4.30 -29.06 4.46
C GLU A 169 2.77 -29.18 4.45
N GLU A 170 2.16 -29.29 5.63
CA GLU A 170 0.70 -29.36 5.76
C GLU A 170 0.02 -28.02 5.41
N LEU A 171 0.59 -26.89 5.83
CA LEU A 171 0.05 -25.57 5.52
C LEU A 171 0.30 -25.16 4.06
N TRP A 172 1.28 -25.76 3.39
CA TRP A 172 1.75 -25.34 2.08
C TRP A 172 0.66 -25.23 1.01
N PRO A 173 -0.30 -26.17 0.85
CA PRO A 173 -1.38 -26.03 -0.12
C PRO A 173 -2.26 -24.78 0.14
N THR A 174 -2.44 -24.40 1.40
CA THR A 174 -3.19 -23.20 1.77
C THR A 174 -2.37 -21.93 1.49
N VAL A 175 -1.05 -22.00 1.72
CA VAL A 175 -0.11 -20.93 1.37
C VAL A 175 -0.02 -20.72 -0.14
N GLU A 176 0.01 -21.79 -0.94
CA GLU A 176 -0.04 -21.71 -2.40
C GLU A 176 -1.32 -21.03 -2.87
N LYS A 177 -2.47 -21.42 -2.31
CA LYS A 177 -3.74 -20.77 -2.61
C LYS A 177 -3.75 -19.28 -2.25
N ALA A 178 -3.12 -18.90 -1.14
CA ALA A 178 -2.96 -17.48 -0.78
C ALA A 178 -2.00 -16.76 -1.72
N ASN A 179 -0.90 -17.38 -2.12
CA ASN A 179 0.06 -16.86 -3.09
C ASN A 179 -0.57 -16.62 -4.47
N ASP A 180 -1.59 -17.39 -4.85
CA ASP A 180 -2.30 -17.19 -6.12
C ASP A 180 -3.21 -15.96 -6.13
N THR A 181 -3.42 -15.31 -4.98
CA THR A 181 -4.12 -14.02 -4.92
C THR A 181 -3.25 -12.84 -5.36
N THR A 182 -1.92 -13.00 -5.37
CA THR A 182 -0.98 -12.02 -5.92
C THR A 182 -0.54 -12.42 -7.32
N TYR A 183 -0.63 -11.47 -8.24
CA TYR A 183 -0.18 -11.65 -9.62
C TYR A 183 1.35 -11.49 -9.77
N ARG A 184 2.01 -10.87 -8.78
CA ARG A 184 3.47 -10.68 -8.79
C ARG A 184 4.15 -11.84 -8.08
N THR A 185 5.10 -12.47 -8.77
CA THR A 185 5.91 -13.57 -8.23
C THR A 185 6.66 -13.15 -6.97
N GLU A 186 7.15 -11.91 -6.93
CA GLU A 186 7.84 -11.31 -5.78
C GLU A 186 6.94 -11.12 -4.55
N GLY A 187 5.62 -11.13 -4.74
CA GLY A 187 4.65 -11.08 -3.65
C GLY A 187 4.34 -12.46 -3.05
N LYS A 188 4.74 -13.54 -3.71
CA LYS A 188 4.51 -14.92 -3.24
C LYS A 188 5.48 -15.26 -2.11
N VAL A 189 4.96 -15.86 -1.04
CA VAL A 189 5.76 -16.29 0.11
C VAL A 189 6.30 -17.69 -0.14
N SER A 190 7.60 -17.90 0.10
CA SER A 190 8.26 -19.20 -0.02
C SER A 190 8.21 -20.01 1.28
N LYS A 191 8.38 -21.34 1.20
CA LYS A 191 8.29 -22.27 2.36
C LYS A 191 9.23 -21.88 3.50
N ASP A 192 10.43 -21.44 3.18
CA ASP A 192 11.48 -21.01 4.11
C ASP A 192 11.13 -19.73 4.88
N ARG A 193 10.03 -19.04 4.51
CA ARG A 193 9.60 -17.77 5.12
C ARG A 193 8.30 -17.91 5.89
N ILE A 194 8.08 -19.09 6.46
CA ILE A 194 6.94 -19.38 7.32
C ILE A 194 7.45 -19.60 8.73
N ILE A 195 7.13 -18.66 9.62
CA ILE A 195 7.46 -18.74 11.04
C ILE A 195 6.19 -19.09 11.80
N SER A 196 6.30 -20.04 12.74
CA SER A 196 5.23 -20.33 13.69
C SER A 196 5.57 -19.83 15.09
N THR A 197 4.55 -19.41 15.84
CA THR A 197 4.70 -19.04 17.25
C THR A 197 5.00 -20.27 18.11
N SER A 198 5.67 -20.10 19.24
CA SER A 198 5.79 -21.14 20.27
C SER A 198 4.71 -21.00 21.34
N LYS A 199 4.56 -22.03 22.18
CA LYS A 199 3.59 -22.01 23.30
C LYS A 199 3.87 -20.87 24.29
N ASP A 200 5.14 -20.56 24.52
CA ASP A 200 5.58 -19.54 25.49
C ASP A 200 5.62 -18.14 24.89
N LYS A 201 5.54 -18.03 23.55
CA LYS A 201 5.60 -16.78 22.82
C LYS A 201 4.45 -16.71 21.79
N PRO A 202 3.18 -16.55 22.23
CA PRO A 202 2.05 -16.32 21.33
C PRO A 202 2.06 -14.89 20.78
N MET A 203 1.18 -14.58 19.81
CA MET A 203 1.00 -13.21 19.34
C MET A 203 0.41 -12.31 20.44
N LEU A 204 0.86 -11.06 20.49
CA LEU A 204 0.34 -10.08 21.42
C LEU A 204 -1.07 -9.64 21.02
N ARG A 205 -1.98 -9.55 22.00
CA ARG A 205 -3.39 -9.18 21.81
C ARG A 205 -3.79 -8.01 22.69
N ALA A 206 -4.70 -7.18 22.19
CA ALA A 206 -5.34 -6.12 22.97
C ALA A 206 -6.43 -6.70 23.89
N GLY A 207 -6.97 -5.88 24.80
CA GLY A 207 -8.00 -6.33 25.75
C GLY A 207 -9.30 -6.84 25.10
N ASN A 208 -9.54 -6.53 23.82
CA ASN A 208 -10.65 -7.04 23.02
C ASN A 208 -10.29 -8.30 22.18
N GLY A 209 -9.09 -8.87 22.38
CA GLY A 209 -8.61 -10.07 21.69
C GLY A 209 -8.00 -9.84 20.30
N SER A 210 -8.01 -8.61 19.78
CA SER A 210 -7.40 -8.30 18.47
C SER A 210 -5.87 -8.36 18.54
N ILE A 211 -5.24 -8.79 17.45
CA ILE A 211 -3.77 -8.91 17.39
C ILE A 211 -3.14 -7.53 17.30
N GLN A 212 -2.15 -7.29 18.15
CA GLN A 212 -1.34 -6.08 18.16
C GLN A 212 -0.13 -6.23 17.24
N ARG A 213 -0.36 -6.26 15.92
CA ARG A 213 0.66 -6.55 14.88
C ARG A 213 1.99 -5.85 15.11
N LYS A 214 1.97 -4.53 15.34
CA LYS A 214 3.18 -3.73 15.53
C LYS A 214 4.00 -4.19 16.74
N PHE A 215 3.36 -4.53 17.85
CA PHE A 215 4.04 -5.02 19.04
C PHE A 215 4.51 -6.46 18.85
N THR A 216 3.71 -7.32 18.22
CA THR A 216 4.12 -8.68 17.85
C THR A 216 5.36 -8.66 16.94
N LEU A 217 5.42 -7.78 15.94
CA LEU A 217 6.60 -7.64 15.07
C LEU A 217 7.86 -7.22 15.83
N VAL A 218 7.73 -6.41 16.88
CA VAL A 218 8.87 -6.05 17.74
C VAL A 218 9.32 -7.27 18.55
N GLU A 219 8.36 -8.04 19.09
CA GLU A 219 8.61 -9.24 19.88
C GLU A 219 9.28 -10.35 19.05
N PHE A 220 8.89 -10.52 17.79
CA PHE A 220 9.43 -11.52 16.85
C PHE A 220 10.56 -10.99 15.95
N ARG A 221 11.18 -9.86 16.33
CA ARG A 221 12.19 -9.22 15.48
C ARG A 221 13.36 -10.14 15.18
N GLN A 222 13.87 -10.87 16.17
CA GLN A 222 15.05 -11.74 15.97
C GLN A 222 14.78 -12.84 14.95
N GLU A 223 13.63 -13.50 15.05
CA GLU A 223 13.22 -14.57 14.13
C GLU A 223 12.97 -14.03 12.71
N LEU A 224 12.41 -12.83 12.60
CA LEU A 224 12.15 -12.18 11.31
C LEU A 224 13.42 -11.65 10.65
N ASP A 225 14.34 -11.09 11.43
CA ASP A 225 15.62 -10.57 10.93
C ASP A 225 16.51 -11.73 10.45
N ALA A 226 16.42 -12.92 11.07
CA ALA A 226 17.10 -14.12 10.60
C ALA A 226 16.64 -14.58 9.19
N LEU A 227 15.46 -14.16 8.74
CA LEU A 227 15.01 -14.39 7.36
C LEU A 227 15.57 -13.38 6.35
N CYS A 228 16.29 -12.35 6.80
CA CYS A 228 16.79 -11.28 5.93
C CYS A 228 18.22 -11.54 5.42
N GLU A 229 18.90 -12.56 5.95
CA GLU A 229 20.17 -13.11 5.46
C GLU A 229 19.96 -14.04 4.25
#